data_AF-A0A921EPQ3-F1
#
_entry.id   AF-A0A921EPQ3-F1
#
_cell.length_a   1.000
_cell.length_b   1.000
_cell.length_c   1.000
_cell.angle_alpha   90.00
_cell.angle_beta   90.00
_cell.angle_gamma   90.00
#
_symmetry.space_group_name_H-M   'P 1'
#
loop_
_entity.id
_entity.type
_entity.pdbx_description
1 polymer ?
#
loop_
_entity_poly.entity_id
_entity_poly.type
_entity_poly.pdbx_seq_one_letter_code
_entity_poly.pdbx_strand_id
1 'polypeptide(L)'
;ANEEIDYYRSIEPDIDIHAEIRPDSTGVMVADNVLLIGPESGVAADRAQALLQHEVGTHLVTQVNGSRQPMQLLGAGLAGYDETQEGVAVLAEIACGELTPSRLRQLAARVITVHRMIGGAGFRESWEALVDAGFPKGGAFTTVMRIYRGGGLSKDAIYLRGLLDLLAHLRAGGDIGPFFLGKFALEDLPLVEELNARGILTPPTLIPRWFDDDTGRDRLLAAAQFTDPTELV
;
A
#
# COMPACT_ATOMS: atom_id res chain seq x y z
N ALA A 1 10.56 -4.44 -12.66
CA ALA A 1 11.27 -3.86 -11.51
C ALA A 1 12.33 -2.88 -11.97
N ASN A 2 13.42 -3.33 -12.62
CA ASN A 2 14.47 -2.43 -13.11
C ASN A 2 13.94 -1.31 -14.02
N GLU A 3 13.05 -1.62 -14.97
CA GLU A 3 12.44 -0.60 -15.83
C GLU A 3 11.72 0.53 -15.06
N GLU A 4 11.02 0.18 -13.97
CA GLU A 4 10.32 1.17 -13.14
C GLU A 4 11.30 1.97 -12.27
N ILE A 5 12.34 1.32 -11.76
CA ILE A 5 13.43 2.00 -11.04
C ILE A 5 14.20 2.94 -11.97
N ASP A 6 14.46 2.51 -13.21
CA ASP A 6 15.17 3.29 -14.21
C ASP A 6 14.34 4.50 -14.68
N TYR A 7 13.01 4.40 -14.69
CA TYR A 7 12.13 5.55 -14.85
C TYR A 7 12.39 6.61 -13.76
N TYR A 8 12.42 6.23 -12.49
CA TYR A 8 12.72 7.19 -11.41
C TYR A 8 14.15 7.73 -11.45
N ARG A 9 15.14 6.90 -11.83
CA ARG A 9 16.52 7.36 -12.06
C ARG A 9 16.64 8.34 -13.23
N SER A 10 15.75 8.27 -14.22
CA SER A 10 15.72 9.26 -15.31
C SER A 10 15.25 10.65 -14.84
N ILE A 11 14.47 10.70 -13.75
CA ILE A 11 14.00 11.94 -13.12
C ILE A 11 15.05 12.49 -12.15
N GLU A 12 15.61 11.61 -11.31
CA GLU A 12 16.63 11.93 -10.32
C GLU A 12 17.82 10.97 -10.49
N PRO A 13 18.87 11.34 -11.23
CA PRO A 13 19.99 10.43 -11.54
C PRO A 13 20.77 9.94 -10.31
N ASP A 14 20.81 10.73 -9.23
CA ASP A 14 21.56 10.43 -8.01
C ASP A 14 20.72 9.68 -6.96
N ILE A 15 19.56 9.16 -7.34
CA ILE A 15 18.70 8.37 -6.45
C ILE A 15 19.29 6.99 -6.18
N ASP A 16 19.60 6.73 -4.91
CA ASP A 16 20.08 5.43 -4.45
C ASP A 16 18.90 4.48 -4.20
N ILE A 17 18.31 3.96 -5.28
CA ILE A 17 17.31 2.88 -5.23
C ILE A 17 17.72 1.72 -6.13
N HIS A 18 17.43 0.50 -5.72
CA HIS A 18 17.68 -0.70 -6.53
C HIS A 18 16.81 -1.88 -6.11
N ALA A 19 16.80 -2.95 -6.92
CA ALA A 19 16.16 -4.21 -6.58
C ALA A 19 17.22 -5.28 -6.29
N GLU A 20 16.99 -6.10 -5.28
CA GLU A 20 17.89 -7.18 -4.87
C GLU A 20 17.11 -8.50 -4.71
N ILE A 21 17.64 -9.59 -5.27
CA ILE A 21 17.14 -10.94 -4.98
C ILE A 21 17.77 -11.41 -3.68
N ARG A 22 16.95 -11.66 -2.66
CA ARG A 22 17.39 -11.90 -1.29
C ARG A 22 16.86 -13.23 -0.75
N PRO A 23 17.73 -14.24 -0.49
CA PRO A 23 17.30 -15.56 -0.01
C PRO A 23 16.60 -15.55 1.36
N ASP A 24 16.86 -14.53 2.18
CA ASP A 24 16.23 -14.30 3.48
C ASP A 24 14.88 -13.57 3.38
N SER A 25 14.49 -13.10 2.19
CA SER A 25 13.16 -12.56 1.93
C SER A 25 12.18 -13.64 1.49
N THR A 26 10.95 -13.59 2.01
CA THR A 26 9.87 -14.53 1.70
C THR A 26 8.88 -13.99 0.65
N GLY A 27 9.13 -12.80 0.11
CA GLY A 27 8.23 -12.14 -0.84
C GLY A 27 8.88 -10.96 -1.54
N VAL A 28 8.04 -10.14 -2.17
CA VAL A 28 8.41 -8.83 -2.70
C VAL A 28 8.02 -7.79 -1.66
N MET A 29 8.98 -6.96 -1.23
CA MET A 29 8.74 -5.87 -0.28
C MET A 29 9.82 -4.81 -0.37
N VAL A 30 9.50 -3.58 0.03
CA VAL A 30 10.50 -2.53 0.22
C VAL A 30 11.08 -2.54 1.63
N ALA A 31 12.42 -2.44 1.71
CA ALA A 31 13.14 -2.15 2.95
C ALA A 31 14.13 -1.01 2.66
N ASP A 32 13.97 0.10 3.37
CA ASP A 32 14.67 1.36 3.07
C ASP A 32 14.58 1.67 1.57
N ASN A 33 15.72 1.84 0.90
CA ASN A 33 15.77 2.17 -0.52
C ASN A 33 15.89 0.95 -1.45
N VAL A 34 15.57 -0.25 -0.96
CA VAL A 34 15.75 -1.50 -1.71
C VAL A 34 14.43 -2.25 -1.87
N LEU A 35 14.11 -2.63 -3.11
CA LEU A 35 13.08 -3.63 -3.39
C LEU A 35 13.69 -5.03 -3.21
N LEU A 36 13.30 -5.71 -2.15
CA LEU A 36 13.72 -7.08 -1.85
C LEU A 36 12.80 -8.08 -2.55
N ILE A 37 13.37 -9.05 -3.26
CA ILE A 37 12.64 -10.10 -3.97
C ILE A 37 13.12 -11.46 -3.46
N GLY A 38 12.26 -12.21 -2.77
CA GLY A 38 12.56 -13.60 -2.39
C GLY A 38 12.68 -14.49 -3.63
N PRO A 39 13.65 -15.42 -3.71
CA PRO A 39 13.90 -16.23 -4.91
C PRO A 39 12.71 -17.14 -5.28
N GLU A 40 11.92 -17.55 -4.28
CA GLU A 40 10.73 -18.38 -4.46
C GLU A 40 9.45 -17.55 -4.68
N SER A 41 9.56 -16.23 -4.83
CA SER A 41 8.41 -15.35 -5.02
C SER A 41 7.83 -15.51 -6.41
N GLY A 42 6.64 -16.13 -6.50
CA GLY A 42 5.83 -16.15 -7.72
C GLY A 42 4.85 -14.99 -7.77
N VAL A 43 4.93 -14.16 -8.82
CA VAL A 43 3.96 -13.10 -9.10
C VAL A 43 3.24 -13.43 -10.39
N ALA A 44 1.90 -13.43 -10.36
CA ALA A 44 1.11 -13.62 -11.58
C ALA A 44 1.37 -12.43 -12.53
N ALA A 45 1.52 -12.70 -13.83
CA ALA A 45 1.93 -11.69 -14.81
C ALA A 45 0.97 -10.50 -14.87
N ASP A 46 -0.33 -10.76 -14.74
CA ASP A 46 -1.43 -9.79 -14.68
C ASP A 46 -1.51 -8.98 -13.37
N ARG A 47 -0.64 -9.30 -12.40
CA ARG A 47 -0.52 -8.61 -11.11
C ARG A 47 0.83 -7.95 -10.92
N ALA A 48 1.76 -8.13 -11.87
CA ALA A 48 3.12 -7.65 -11.75
C ALA A 48 3.16 -6.11 -11.71
N GLN A 49 2.36 -5.44 -12.55
CA GLN A 49 2.34 -3.98 -12.61
C GLN A 49 1.70 -3.37 -11.35
N ALA A 50 0.57 -3.90 -10.88
CA ALA A 50 -0.04 -3.51 -9.60
C ALA A 50 0.97 -3.63 -8.44
N LEU A 51 1.68 -4.77 -8.36
CA LEU A 51 2.69 -4.98 -7.32
C LEU A 51 3.89 -4.03 -7.47
N LEU A 52 4.32 -3.72 -8.69
CA LEU A 52 5.39 -2.75 -8.93
C LEU A 52 4.99 -1.36 -8.46
N GLN A 53 3.77 -0.92 -8.74
CA GLN A 53 3.30 0.41 -8.34
C GLN A 53 2.98 0.49 -6.83
N HIS A 54 2.56 -0.63 -6.24
CA HIS A 54 2.41 -0.78 -4.80
C HIS A 54 3.77 -0.66 -4.07
N GLU A 55 4.76 -1.45 -4.48
CA GLU A 55 6.05 -1.50 -3.79
C GLU A 55 6.98 -0.35 -4.22
N VAL A 56 7.27 -0.24 -5.51
CA VAL A 56 8.19 0.78 -6.05
C VAL A 56 7.50 2.13 -6.16
N GLY A 57 6.36 2.18 -6.85
CA GLY A 57 5.65 3.43 -7.11
C GLY A 57 5.06 4.09 -5.86
N THR A 58 4.99 3.39 -4.72
CA THR A 58 4.49 3.94 -3.47
C THR A 58 5.53 3.85 -2.37
N HIS A 59 5.81 2.66 -1.82
CA HIS A 59 6.66 2.53 -0.63
C HIS A 59 8.09 3.05 -0.84
N LEU A 60 8.67 2.78 -2.02
CA LEU A 60 10.02 3.25 -2.35
C LEU A 60 10.05 4.75 -2.65
N VAL A 61 9.06 5.26 -3.40
CA VAL A 61 8.93 6.68 -3.70
C VAL A 61 8.75 7.50 -2.41
N THR A 62 7.85 7.10 -1.51
CA THR A 62 7.62 7.82 -0.24
C THR A 62 8.79 7.71 0.73
N GLN A 63 9.54 6.59 0.71
CA GLN A 63 10.81 6.48 1.43
C GLN A 63 11.82 7.53 0.95
N VAL A 64 12.04 7.62 -0.37
CA VAL A 64 13.03 8.53 -0.94
C VAL A 64 12.64 9.98 -0.67
N ASN A 65 11.37 10.32 -0.93
CA ASN A 65 10.86 11.66 -0.67
C ASN A 65 11.02 12.03 0.81
N GLY A 66 10.56 11.16 1.71
CA GLY A 66 10.61 11.42 3.15
C GLY A 66 12.03 11.52 3.71
N SER A 67 12.97 10.70 3.23
CA SER A 67 14.38 10.75 3.66
C SER A 67 15.12 11.99 3.18
N ARG A 68 14.61 12.68 2.15
CA ARG A 68 15.13 13.93 1.62
C ARG A 68 14.43 15.18 2.19
N GLN A 69 13.38 15.01 3.00
CA GLN A 69 12.76 16.12 3.71
C GLN A 69 13.72 16.69 4.77
N PRO A 70 13.63 17.99 5.10
CA PRO A 70 14.30 18.54 6.29
C PRO A 70 13.92 17.77 7.57
N MET A 71 12.70 17.24 7.64
CA MET A 71 12.24 16.30 8.65
C MET A 71 12.37 14.85 8.14
N GLN A 72 13.59 14.32 8.17
CA GLN A 72 13.91 12.98 7.65
C GLN A 72 13.14 11.82 8.32
N LEU A 73 12.53 12.07 9.48
CA LEU A 73 11.61 11.12 10.12
C LEU A 73 10.44 10.74 9.20
N LEU A 74 10.05 11.61 8.26
CA LEU A 74 9.06 11.29 7.23
C LEU A 74 9.51 10.16 6.30
N GLY A 75 10.81 9.86 6.18
CA GLY A 75 11.29 8.68 5.45
C GLY A 75 11.02 7.38 6.21
N ALA A 76 11.33 7.37 7.51
CA ALA A 76 11.09 6.22 8.38
C ALA A 76 9.59 6.01 8.71
N GLY A 77 8.85 7.10 8.87
CA GLY A 77 7.42 7.15 9.16
C GLY A 77 7.06 7.67 10.54
N LEU A 78 6.03 8.52 10.59
CA LEU A 78 5.41 8.98 11.84
C LEU A 78 4.51 7.91 12.47
N ALA A 79 4.19 8.02 13.74
CA ALA A 79 3.33 7.04 14.42
C ALA A 79 2.02 6.81 13.63
N GLY A 80 1.63 5.54 13.44
CA GLY A 80 0.39 5.19 12.73
C GLY A 80 0.44 5.25 11.20
N TYR A 81 1.58 5.58 10.59
CA TYR A 81 1.67 5.76 9.13
C TYR A 81 1.29 4.53 8.30
N ASP A 82 1.48 3.31 8.85
CA ASP A 82 1.38 2.06 8.09
C ASP A 82 0.04 1.94 7.36
N GLU A 83 -1.07 2.29 8.02
CA GLU A 83 -2.40 2.19 7.43
C GLU A 83 -2.56 3.10 6.20
N THR A 84 -2.13 4.34 6.34
CA THR A 84 -2.20 5.32 5.25
C THR A 84 -1.27 4.91 4.11
N GLN A 85 -0.05 4.45 4.39
CA GLN A 85 0.86 4.00 3.34
C GLN A 85 0.33 2.76 2.59
N GLU A 86 -0.19 1.76 3.31
CA GLU A 86 -0.79 0.60 2.64
C GLU A 86 -2.06 1.00 1.87
N GLY A 87 -2.83 1.96 2.37
CA GLY A 87 -3.97 2.53 1.65
C GLY A 87 -3.56 3.21 0.35
N VAL A 88 -2.53 4.07 0.37
CA VAL A 88 -1.99 4.73 -0.83
C VAL A 88 -1.46 3.69 -1.82
N ALA A 89 -0.80 2.64 -1.32
CA ALA A 89 -0.28 1.57 -2.16
C ALA A 89 -1.39 0.74 -2.81
N VAL A 90 -2.57 0.61 -2.17
CA VAL A 90 -3.76 0.00 -2.79
C VAL A 90 -4.46 0.97 -3.75
N LEU A 91 -4.45 2.29 -3.49
CA LEU A 91 -4.88 3.29 -4.48
C LEU A 91 -4.05 3.21 -5.76
N ALA A 92 -2.74 2.96 -5.65
CA ALA A 92 -1.88 2.73 -6.82
C ALA A 92 -2.36 1.54 -7.67
N GLU A 93 -2.84 0.45 -7.04
CA GLU A 93 -3.45 -0.68 -7.75
C GLU A 93 -4.72 -0.26 -8.53
N ILE A 94 -5.53 0.64 -7.96
CA ILE A 94 -6.73 1.21 -8.62
C ILE A 94 -6.34 2.15 -9.76
N ALA A 95 -5.39 3.06 -9.52
CA ALA A 95 -4.94 4.04 -10.51
C ALA A 95 -4.39 3.35 -11.77
N CYS A 96 -3.73 2.20 -11.62
CA CYS A 96 -3.27 1.40 -12.75
C CYS A 96 -4.36 0.55 -13.41
N GLY A 97 -5.56 0.47 -12.82
CA GLY A 97 -6.68 -0.33 -13.34
C GLY A 97 -6.52 -1.83 -13.08
N GLU A 98 -5.74 -2.20 -12.07
CA GLU A 98 -5.36 -3.60 -11.79
C GLU A 98 -5.84 -4.11 -10.43
N LEU A 99 -6.66 -3.34 -9.70
CA LEU A 99 -7.42 -3.88 -8.56
C LEU A 99 -8.46 -4.88 -9.09
N THR A 100 -8.26 -6.17 -8.82
CA THR A 100 -9.17 -7.23 -9.29
C THR A 100 -10.19 -7.63 -8.22
N PRO A 101 -11.33 -8.24 -8.59
CA PRO A 101 -12.29 -8.78 -7.62
C PRO A 101 -11.66 -9.77 -6.65
N SER A 102 -10.74 -10.62 -7.14
CA SER A 102 -9.99 -11.57 -6.30
C SER A 102 -9.11 -10.86 -5.28
N ARG A 103 -8.44 -9.78 -5.69
CA ARG A 103 -7.60 -8.97 -4.81
C ARG A 103 -8.43 -8.25 -3.75
N LEU A 104 -9.51 -7.58 -4.13
CA LEU A 104 -10.41 -6.92 -3.18
C LEU A 104 -10.98 -7.93 -2.17
N ARG A 105 -11.42 -9.09 -2.66
CA ARG A 105 -11.91 -10.19 -1.83
C ARG A 105 -10.86 -10.74 -0.86
N GLN A 106 -9.58 -10.80 -1.28
CA GLN A 106 -8.48 -11.16 -0.39
C GLN A 106 -8.28 -10.11 0.72
N LEU A 107 -8.33 -8.81 0.40
CA LEU A 107 -8.22 -7.74 1.39
C LEU A 107 -9.39 -7.78 2.38
N ALA A 108 -10.62 -7.99 1.89
CA ALA A 108 -11.81 -8.15 2.74
C ALA A 108 -11.71 -9.38 3.66
N ALA A 109 -11.22 -10.52 3.16
CA ALA A 109 -11.00 -11.70 3.98
C ALA A 109 -10.02 -11.46 5.13
N ARG A 110 -8.98 -10.65 4.90
CA ARG A 110 -8.04 -10.28 5.96
C ARG A 110 -8.73 -9.50 7.07
N VAL A 111 -9.53 -8.49 6.73
CA VAL A 111 -10.31 -7.70 7.70
C VAL A 111 -11.24 -8.59 8.52
N ILE A 112 -12.04 -9.42 7.85
CA ILE A 112 -13.01 -10.31 8.52
C ILE A 112 -12.29 -11.32 9.44
N THR A 113 -11.15 -11.86 9.00
CA THR A 113 -10.38 -12.83 9.78
C THR A 113 -9.73 -12.18 11.00
N VAL A 114 -9.20 -10.95 10.86
CA VAL A 114 -8.70 -10.17 12.02
C VAL A 114 -9.84 -9.89 13.00
N HIS A 115 -11.02 -9.51 12.51
CA HIS A 115 -12.19 -9.28 13.36
C HIS A 115 -12.58 -10.54 14.16
N ARG A 116 -12.62 -11.72 13.49
CA ARG A 116 -12.88 -13.01 14.15
C ARG A 116 -11.84 -13.32 15.23
N MET A 117 -10.56 -13.15 14.92
CA MET A 117 -9.47 -13.40 15.86
C MET A 117 -9.58 -12.51 17.11
N ILE A 118 -9.84 -11.21 16.94
CA ILE A 118 -10.06 -10.28 18.06
C ILE A 118 -11.30 -10.67 18.87
N GLY A 119 -12.34 -11.18 18.20
CA GLY A 119 -13.53 -11.75 18.83
C GLY A 119 -13.31 -13.07 19.56
N GLY A 120 -12.09 -13.62 19.58
CA GLY A 120 -11.74 -14.85 20.28
C GLY A 120 -11.89 -16.14 19.47
N ALA A 121 -12.19 -16.05 18.17
CA ALA A 121 -12.27 -17.23 17.31
C ALA A 121 -10.92 -17.93 17.19
N GLY A 122 -10.94 -19.26 17.15
CA GLY A 122 -9.73 -20.06 16.96
C GLY A 122 -9.22 -20.06 15.51
N PHE A 123 -7.96 -20.46 15.30
CA PHE A 123 -7.39 -20.61 13.94
C PHE A 123 -8.27 -21.45 13.02
N ARG A 124 -8.68 -22.63 13.51
CA ARG A 124 -9.47 -23.59 12.74
C ARG A 124 -10.83 -23.01 12.35
N GLU A 125 -11.51 -22.37 13.30
CA GLU A 125 -12.81 -21.73 13.06
C GLU A 125 -12.70 -20.63 12.01
N SER A 126 -11.67 -19.77 12.09
CA SER A 126 -11.41 -18.74 11.09
C SER A 126 -11.09 -19.30 9.71
N TRP A 127 -10.37 -20.43 9.65
CA TRP A 127 -10.07 -21.12 8.40
C TRP A 127 -11.32 -21.75 7.77
N GLU A 128 -12.13 -22.47 8.57
CA GLU A 128 -13.40 -23.05 8.14
C GLU A 128 -14.33 -21.94 7.62
N ALA A 129 -14.43 -20.81 8.33
CA ALA A 129 -15.24 -19.67 7.89
C ALA A 129 -14.84 -19.09 6.53
N LEU A 130 -13.53 -19.03 6.21
CA LEU A 130 -13.09 -18.60 4.88
C LEU A 130 -13.37 -19.67 3.81
N VAL A 131 -13.20 -20.95 4.11
CA VAL A 131 -13.53 -22.02 3.17
C VAL A 131 -15.03 -22.02 2.86
N ASP A 132 -15.87 -21.87 3.88
CA ASP A 132 -17.34 -21.77 3.75
C ASP A 132 -17.76 -20.53 2.97
N ALA A 133 -17.03 -19.43 3.11
CA ALA A 133 -17.23 -18.24 2.30
C ALA A 133 -16.85 -18.45 0.82
N GLY A 134 -16.18 -19.54 0.46
CA GLY A 134 -15.81 -19.91 -0.91
C GLY A 134 -14.35 -19.65 -1.28
N PHE A 135 -13.45 -19.44 -0.30
CA PHE A 135 -12.02 -19.29 -0.58
C PHE A 135 -11.35 -20.65 -0.82
N PRO A 136 -10.39 -20.76 -1.75
CA PRO A 136 -9.58 -21.97 -1.89
C PRO A 136 -8.87 -22.30 -0.59
N LYS A 137 -8.89 -23.59 -0.19
CA LYS A 137 -8.33 -24.08 1.09
C LYS A 137 -6.92 -23.57 1.38
N GLY A 138 -6.05 -23.57 0.37
CA GLY A 138 -4.68 -23.07 0.49
C GLY A 138 -4.61 -21.56 0.73
N GLY A 139 -5.37 -20.76 -0.02
CA GLY A 139 -5.42 -19.30 0.16
C GLY A 139 -6.05 -18.89 1.50
N ALA A 140 -7.10 -19.60 1.93
CA ALA A 140 -7.68 -19.46 3.26
C ALA A 140 -6.65 -19.75 4.35
N PHE A 141 -5.91 -20.87 4.25
CA PHE A 141 -4.88 -21.22 5.21
C PHE A 141 -3.78 -20.16 5.29
N THR A 142 -3.27 -19.69 4.15
CA THR A 142 -2.25 -18.63 4.10
C THR A 142 -2.75 -17.34 4.76
N THR A 143 -4.00 -16.95 4.52
CA THR A 143 -4.59 -15.74 5.12
C THR A 143 -4.68 -15.87 6.64
N VAL A 144 -5.23 -16.98 7.14
CA VAL A 144 -5.38 -17.21 8.59
C VAL A 144 -4.01 -17.37 9.25
N MET A 145 -3.07 -18.08 8.64
CA MET A 145 -1.69 -18.22 9.15
C MET A 145 -1.01 -16.86 9.32
N ARG A 146 -1.13 -15.97 8.34
CA ARG A 146 -0.56 -14.62 8.43
C ARG A 146 -1.14 -13.80 9.57
N ILE A 147 -2.40 -14.02 9.93
CA ILE A 147 -3.12 -13.29 10.97
C ILE A 147 -2.85 -13.90 12.35
N TYR A 148 -2.81 -15.21 12.49
CA TYR A 148 -2.62 -15.87 13.80
C TYR A 148 -1.15 -16.07 14.21
N ARG A 149 -0.19 -15.84 13.30
CA ARG A 149 1.24 -15.96 13.64
C ARG A 149 1.63 -15.01 14.76
N GLY A 150 2.59 -15.43 15.59
CA GLY A 150 3.12 -14.61 16.68
C GLY A 150 2.11 -14.24 17.77
N GLY A 151 0.98 -14.95 17.88
CA GLY A 151 -0.07 -14.67 18.88
C GLY A 151 -1.19 -13.74 18.38
N GLY A 152 -1.15 -13.32 17.12
CA GLY A 152 -2.18 -12.50 16.48
C GLY A 152 -1.63 -11.16 15.98
N LEU A 153 -1.64 -10.97 14.65
CA LEU A 153 -1.23 -9.76 13.96
C LEU A 153 -2.41 -9.18 13.18
N SER A 154 -2.89 -8.01 13.62
CA SER A 154 -3.97 -7.28 12.96
C SER A 154 -3.52 -6.44 11.75
N LYS A 155 -2.21 -6.40 11.44
CA LYS A 155 -1.64 -5.57 10.35
C LYS A 155 -2.31 -5.85 9.01
N ASP A 156 -2.71 -7.09 8.73
CA ASP A 156 -3.35 -7.44 7.46
C ASP A 156 -4.74 -6.78 7.25
N ALA A 157 -5.37 -6.19 8.29
CA ALA A 157 -6.62 -5.44 8.18
C ALA A 157 -6.45 -3.99 7.66
N ILE A 158 -5.25 -3.40 7.80
CA ILE A 158 -5.04 -1.97 7.54
C ILE A 158 -5.12 -1.63 6.04
N TYR A 159 -4.83 -2.59 5.16
CA TYR A 159 -4.86 -2.39 3.71
C TYR A 159 -6.22 -1.91 3.21
N LEU A 160 -7.29 -2.64 3.54
CA LEU A 160 -8.64 -2.25 3.10
C LEU A 160 -9.15 -1.04 3.89
N ARG A 161 -8.85 -0.97 5.19
CA ARG A 161 -9.29 0.18 6.02
C ARG A 161 -8.68 1.48 5.52
N GLY A 162 -7.36 1.52 5.34
CA GLY A 162 -6.64 2.67 4.80
C GLY A 162 -7.09 3.05 3.39
N LEU A 163 -7.40 2.06 2.53
CA LEU A 163 -8.01 2.35 1.23
C LEU A 163 -9.34 3.10 1.39
N LEU A 164 -10.25 2.60 2.23
CA LEU A 164 -11.58 3.20 2.42
C LEU A 164 -11.49 4.59 3.04
N ASP A 165 -10.57 4.80 3.98
CA ASP A 165 -10.35 6.11 4.60
C ASP A 165 -9.81 7.12 3.58
N LEU A 166 -8.90 6.72 2.70
CA LEU A 166 -8.39 7.59 1.64
C LEU A 166 -9.43 7.86 0.52
N LEU A 167 -10.26 6.87 0.17
CA LEU A 167 -11.39 7.10 -0.74
C LEU A 167 -12.41 8.06 -0.12
N ALA A 168 -12.64 7.99 1.19
CA ALA A 168 -13.48 8.95 1.90
C ALA A 168 -12.87 10.36 1.90
N HIS A 169 -11.55 10.47 2.11
CA HIS A 169 -10.80 11.73 2.00
C HIS A 169 -10.93 12.36 0.61
N LEU A 170 -10.67 11.59 -0.46
CA LEU A 170 -10.84 12.02 -1.85
C LEU A 170 -12.27 12.49 -2.13
N ARG A 171 -13.28 11.72 -1.68
CA ARG A 171 -14.69 12.07 -1.84
C ARG A 171 -15.07 13.37 -1.15
N ALA A 172 -14.41 13.70 -0.04
CA ALA A 172 -14.57 14.97 0.66
C ALA A 172 -13.82 16.14 -0.01
N GLY A 173 -13.15 15.90 -1.15
CA GLY A 173 -12.38 16.90 -1.88
C GLY A 173 -10.91 17.01 -1.44
N GLY A 174 -10.43 16.05 -0.64
CA GLY A 174 -9.04 15.99 -0.21
C GLY A 174 -8.07 15.61 -1.34
N ASP A 175 -6.82 16.05 -1.21
CA ASP A 175 -5.73 15.73 -2.15
C ASP A 175 -4.88 14.56 -1.63
N ILE A 176 -4.40 13.72 -2.55
CA ILE A 176 -3.46 12.62 -2.28
C ILE A 176 -2.01 13.09 -2.39
N GLY A 177 -1.74 14.17 -3.14
CA GLY A 177 -0.41 14.74 -3.35
C GLY A 177 0.45 14.88 -2.08
N PRO A 178 -0.09 15.38 -0.94
CA PRO A 178 0.67 15.51 0.30
C PRO A 178 1.26 14.19 0.83
N PHE A 179 0.62 13.04 0.58
CA PHE A 179 1.13 11.73 1.03
C PHE A 179 2.39 11.27 0.29
N PHE A 180 2.82 12.00 -0.75
CA PHE A 180 4.11 11.78 -1.39
C PHE A 180 5.26 12.51 -0.70
N LEU A 181 4.99 13.43 0.25
CA LEU A 181 6.05 14.09 1.02
C LEU A 181 6.82 13.12 1.91
N GLY A 182 6.20 12.00 2.29
CA GLY A 182 6.77 10.93 3.09
C GLY A 182 5.68 10.12 3.78
N LYS A 183 6.04 9.45 4.88
CA LYS A 183 5.21 8.48 5.58
C LYS A 183 4.63 9.10 6.86
N PHE A 184 3.32 9.30 6.88
CA PHE A 184 2.56 9.78 8.04
C PHE A 184 1.12 9.28 7.94
N ALA A 185 0.37 9.36 9.04
CA ALA A 185 -1.02 8.93 9.06
C ALA A 185 -1.95 10.00 8.44
N LEU A 186 -3.07 9.59 7.85
CA LEU A 186 -4.09 10.50 7.30
C LEU A 186 -4.56 11.53 8.35
N GLU A 187 -4.63 11.14 9.62
CA GLU A 187 -4.97 12.05 10.74
C GLU A 187 -3.93 13.16 10.97
N ASP A 188 -2.66 12.95 10.58
CA ASP A 188 -1.58 13.92 10.69
C ASP A 188 -1.54 14.88 9.48
N LEU A 189 -2.35 14.66 8.45
CA LEU A 189 -2.35 15.48 7.23
C LEU A 189 -2.44 16.99 7.51
N PRO A 190 -3.35 17.49 8.38
CA PRO A 190 -3.42 18.93 8.66
C PRO A 190 -2.12 19.52 9.21
N LEU A 191 -1.39 18.74 10.03
CA LEU A 191 -0.10 19.16 10.58
C LEU A 191 0.96 19.19 9.47
N VAL A 192 1.03 18.16 8.63
CA VAL A 192 1.98 18.09 7.53
C VAL A 192 1.74 19.22 6.52
N GLU A 193 0.49 19.54 6.22
CA GLU A 193 0.11 20.66 5.37
C GLU A 193 0.52 22.01 5.98
N GLU A 194 0.36 22.20 7.29
CA GLU A 194 0.85 23.40 7.98
C GLU A 194 2.38 23.53 7.86
N LEU A 195 3.12 22.44 8.08
CA LEU A 195 4.58 22.44 7.94
C LEU A 195 5.02 22.77 6.52
N ASN A 196 4.33 22.23 5.52
CA ASN A 196 4.57 22.53 4.10
C ASN A 196 4.26 23.99 3.78
N ALA A 197 3.11 24.52 4.22
CA ALA A 197 2.72 25.91 4.00
C ALA A 197 3.68 26.92 4.65
N ARG A 198 4.33 26.53 5.75
CA ARG A 198 5.37 27.32 6.43
C ARG A 198 6.75 27.21 5.79
N GLY A 199 6.90 26.43 4.72
CA GLY A 199 8.17 26.20 4.04
C GLY A 199 9.18 25.39 4.87
N ILE A 200 8.70 24.61 5.85
CA ILE A 200 9.53 23.71 6.64
C ILE A 200 9.83 22.43 5.86
N LEU A 201 8.85 21.96 5.08
CA LEU A 201 9.01 20.85 4.15
C LEU A 201 9.37 21.36 2.76
N THR A 202 9.95 20.48 1.96
CA THR A 202 10.25 20.72 0.55
C THR A 202 9.32 19.90 -0.33
N PRO A 203 9.08 20.31 -1.59
CA PRO A 203 8.34 19.49 -2.55
C PRO A 203 8.90 18.06 -2.64
N PRO A 204 8.05 17.05 -2.92
CA PRO A 204 8.52 15.68 -3.11
C PRO A 204 9.52 15.62 -4.27
N THR A 205 10.60 14.85 -4.10
CA THR A 205 11.61 14.65 -5.15
C THR A 205 11.03 13.89 -6.34
N LEU A 206 10.22 12.88 -6.05
CA LEU A 206 9.57 12.02 -7.02
C LEU A 206 8.05 12.10 -6.88
N ILE A 207 7.36 12.11 -8.01
CA ILE A 207 5.93 11.85 -8.09
C ILE A 207 5.74 10.41 -8.59
N PRO A 208 4.87 9.60 -7.95
CA PRO A 208 4.58 8.28 -8.46
C PRO A 208 4.08 8.29 -9.89
N ARG A 209 4.60 7.38 -10.73
CA ARG A 209 4.20 7.25 -12.13
C ARG A 209 2.70 7.04 -12.31
N TRP A 210 2.08 6.29 -11.40
CA TRP A 210 0.63 6.03 -11.41
C TRP A 210 -0.21 7.28 -11.09
N PHE A 211 0.40 8.32 -10.52
CA PHE A 211 -0.27 9.59 -10.20
C PHE A 211 0.10 10.72 -11.17
N ASP A 212 1.23 10.63 -11.87
CA ASP A 212 1.69 11.65 -12.82
C ASP A 212 0.82 11.71 -14.09
N ASP A 213 0.14 10.61 -14.43
CA ASP A 213 -0.79 10.51 -15.57
C ASP A 213 -2.24 10.89 -15.22
N ASP A 214 -2.94 11.53 -16.16
CA ASP A 214 -4.35 11.92 -16.01
C ASP A 214 -5.26 10.69 -15.86
N THR A 215 -4.97 9.59 -16.57
CA THR A 215 -5.79 8.36 -16.49
C THR A 215 -5.80 7.79 -15.08
N GLY A 216 -4.64 7.81 -14.40
CA GLY A 216 -4.51 7.34 -13.03
C GLY A 216 -5.34 8.18 -12.07
N ARG A 217 -5.22 9.51 -12.17
CA ARG A 217 -6.00 10.47 -11.36
C ARG A 217 -7.50 10.32 -11.59
N ASP A 218 -7.94 10.20 -12.84
CA ASP A 218 -9.35 10.02 -13.19
C ASP A 218 -9.95 8.75 -12.59
N ARG A 219 -9.19 7.63 -12.60
CA ARG A 219 -9.62 6.38 -11.96
C ARG A 219 -9.79 6.52 -10.45
N LEU A 220 -8.92 7.29 -9.78
CA LEU A 220 -9.05 7.56 -8.35
C LEU A 220 -10.28 8.41 -8.04
N LEU A 221 -10.53 9.46 -8.84
CA LEU A 221 -11.70 10.31 -8.70
C LEU A 221 -13.00 9.53 -8.93
N ALA A 222 -13.01 8.62 -9.91
CA ALA A 222 -14.13 7.71 -10.16
C ALA A 222 -14.34 6.74 -8.98
N ALA A 223 -13.26 6.10 -8.50
CA ALA A 223 -13.31 5.19 -7.37
C ALA A 223 -13.83 5.85 -6.09
N ALA A 224 -13.47 7.12 -5.85
CA ALA A 224 -13.93 7.88 -4.69
C ALA A 224 -15.44 8.14 -4.68
N GLN A 225 -16.14 8.02 -5.81
CA GLN A 225 -17.59 8.15 -5.87
C GLN A 225 -18.32 6.96 -5.22
N PHE A 226 -17.70 5.78 -5.19
CA PHE A 226 -18.34 4.56 -4.69
C PHE A 226 -18.31 4.49 -3.17
N THR A 227 -19.46 4.24 -2.54
CA THR A 227 -19.55 3.98 -1.09
C THR A 227 -19.50 2.49 -0.77
N ASP A 228 -19.90 1.64 -1.71
CA ASP A 228 -19.77 0.20 -1.62
C ASP A 228 -18.42 -0.23 -2.23
N PRO A 229 -17.52 -0.86 -1.47
CA PRO A 229 -16.23 -1.31 -2.00
C PRO A 229 -16.36 -2.30 -3.17
N THR A 230 -17.49 -3.01 -3.30
CA THR A 230 -17.71 -3.97 -4.38
C THR A 230 -17.89 -3.32 -5.75
N GLU A 231 -18.22 -2.01 -5.80
CA GLU A 231 -18.33 -1.24 -7.03
C GLU A 231 -16.95 -0.81 -7.60
N LEU A 232 -15.86 -1.08 -6.88
CA LEU A 232 -14.49 -0.80 -7.32
C LEU A 232 -13.96 -1.77 -8.39
N VAL A 233 -14.64 -2.90 -8.64
CA VAL A 233 -14.12 -4.05 -9.42
C VAL A 233 -15.13 -4.66 -10.38
#